data_AF-A0A193BTR8-F1
#
_entry.id   AF-A0A193BTR8-F1
#
_cell.length_a   1.000
_cell.length_b   1.000
_cell.length_c   1.000
_cell.angle_alpha   90.00
_cell.angle_beta   90.00
_cell.angle_gamma   90.00
#
_symmetry.space_group_name_H-M   'P 1'
#
loop_
_entity.id
_entity.type
_entity.pdbx_description
1 polymer ?
#
loop_
_entity_poly.entity_id
_entity_poly.type
_entity_poly.pdbx_seq_one_letter_code
_entity_poly.pdbx_strand_id
1 'polypeptide(L)'
;MRQLTYDGMPIPGLNDLVRTAIRLHPAPGEPRPDESHLGGPLLWPSDEPWPECPVTWPPDPDASDDAWKSGHRLDGPVPVMVSAAQFFRGDFPELPFPEGTDVLQILFCPMEHDSPRHQGPAVRLVWRDSGEVEHIADPPPAPEEADAALLPVPCVFEPCSIDELPRLCDFPPETRAALGIPEGAGDDPEGWPELGQYSKIGGWTAWSATERADLDCRECGAELRQTIALATEEHEVGCGCEVTEGEPAGWSFHRRGVLNVFTCPADVTHPFKVRID
;
A
#
# COMPACT_ATOMS: atom_id res chain seq x y z
N MET A 1 1.89 11.48 -26.10
CA MET A 1 2.64 11.78 -24.85
C MET A 1 3.40 13.09 -25.03
N ARG A 2 3.35 13.98 -24.04
CA ARG A 2 4.12 15.22 -24.02
C ARG A 2 5.61 14.85 -23.94
N GLN A 3 6.45 15.41 -24.79
CA GLN A 3 7.90 15.18 -24.73
C GLN A 3 8.43 15.89 -23.47
N LEU A 4 8.63 15.15 -22.38
CA LEU A 4 9.27 15.70 -21.20
C LEU A 4 10.76 15.90 -21.45
N THR A 5 11.30 16.93 -20.83
CA THR A 5 12.71 17.31 -20.94
C THR A 5 13.32 17.51 -19.57
N TYR A 6 14.57 17.11 -19.39
CA TYR A 6 15.39 17.45 -18.23
C TYR A 6 16.46 18.45 -18.68
N ASP A 7 16.53 19.63 -18.07
CA ASP A 7 17.42 20.74 -18.48
C ASP A 7 17.39 21.05 -19.99
N GLY A 8 16.20 20.99 -20.60
CA GLY A 8 15.99 21.22 -22.03
C GLY A 8 16.40 20.07 -22.95
N MET A 9 16.91 18.96 -22.39
CA MET A 9 17.22 17.73 -23.13
C MET A 9 16.02 16.76 -23.09
N PRO A 10 15.57 16.22 -24.23
CA PRO A 10 14.58 15.16 -24.26
C PRO A 10 15.01 13.94 -23.45
N ILE A 11 14.07 13.33 -22.74
CA ILE A 11 14.32 12.10 -21.97
C ILE A 11 14.24 10.88 -22.88
N PRO A 12 15.36 10.19 -23.15
CA PRO A 12 15.34 8.97 -23.95
C PRO A 12 14.58 7.85 -23.22
N GLY A 13 13.78 7.07 -23.95
CA GLY A 13 13.10 5.90 -23.38
C GLY A 13 12.02 6.21 -22.34
N LEU A 14 11.57 7.47 -22.20
CA LEU A 14 10.56 7.87 -21.22
C LEU A 14 9.27 7.03 -21.32
N ASN A 15 8.84 6.71 -22.54
CA ASN A 15 7.65 5.90 -22.76
C ASN A 15 7.82 4.45 -22.26
N ASP A 16 9.06 3.94 -22.25
CA ASP A 16 9.38 2.59 -21.76
C ASP A 16 9.35 2.54 -20.21
N LEU A 17 9.33 3.71 -19.57
CA LEU A 17 9.21 3.86 -18.12
C LEU A 17 7.77 4.09 -17.66
N VAL A 18 6.81 4.22 -18.57
CA VAL A 18 5.40 4.37 -18.19
C VAL A 18 4.93 3.08 -17.52
N ARG A 19 4.28 3.23 -16.37
CA ARG A 19 3.60 2.13 -15.67
C ARG A 19 2.14 2.46 -15.51
N THR A 20 1.27 1.52 -15.81
CA THR A 20 -0.14 1.64 -15.51
C THR A 20 -0.37 1.31 -14.03
N ALA A 21 -1.01 2.23 -13.31
CA ALA A 21 -1.53 2.05 -11.97
C ALA A 21 -3.06 1.93 -12.04
N ILE A 22 -3.64 1.14 -11.14
CA ILE A 22 -5.10 1.15 -10.93
C ILE A 22 -5.37 2.01 -9.70
N ARG A 23 -5.88 3.22 -9.91
CA ARG A 23 -6.37 4.06 -8.81
C ARG A 23 -7.63 3.42 -8.25
N LEU A 24 -7.67 3.24 -6.93
CA LEU A 24 -8.77 2.60 -6.21
C LEU A 24 -9.97 3.52 -6.00
N HIS A 25 -9.72 4.82 -5.84
CA HIS A 25 -10.72 5.87 -5.65
C HIS A 25 -11.85 5.45 -4.68
N PRO A 26 -11.56 5.37 -3.36
CA PRO A 26 -12.56 4.97 -2.38
C PRO A 26 -13.74 5.96 -2.35
N ALA A 27 -14.96 5.43 -2.40
CA ALA A 27 -16.19 6.20 -2.31
C ALA A 27 -17.07 5.69 -1.15
N PRO A 28 -17.84 6.57 -0.48
CA PRO A 28 -18.75 6.17 0.58
C PRO A 28 -19.71 5.06 0.12
N GLY A 29 -19.79 3.98 0.90
CA GLY A 29 -20.66 2.84 0.59
C GLY A 29 -20.65 1.80 1.71
N GLU A 30 -21.58 0.85 1.64
CA GLU A 30 -21.68 -0.27 2.58
C GLU A 30 -21.21 -1.55 1.86
N PRO A 31 -19.92 -1.90 1.94
CA PRO A 31 -19.37 -3.03 1.21
C PRO A 31 -19.82 -4.37 1.80
N ARG A 32 -19.94 -5.39 0.95
CA ARG A 32 -20.22 -6.76 1.35
C ARG A 32 -18.94 -7.59 1.45
N PRO A 33 -18.93 -8.69 2.21
CA PRO A 33 -17.77 -9.57 2.31
C PRO A 33 -17.33 -10.21 0.99
N ASP A 34 -18.21 -10.31 0.00
CA ASP A 34 -17.95 -10.87 -1.33
C ASP A 34 -17.52 -9.82 -2.36
N GLU A 35 -17.11 -8.63 -1.91
CA GLU A 35 -16.71 -7.50 -2.76
C GLU A 35 -15.30 -7.01 -2.41
N SER A 36 -14.64 -6.36 -3.37
CA SER A 36 -13.41 -5.61 -3.11
C SER A 36 -13.74 -4.24 -2.51
N HIS A 37 -13.11 -3.90 -1.40
CA HIS A 37 -13.47 -2.72 -0.64
C HIS A 37 -12.39 -2.28 0.35
N LEU A 38 -12.62 -1.10 0.93
CA LEU A 38 -11.87 -0.52 2.02
C LEU A 38 -12.68 -0.66 3.32
N GLY A 39 -12.01 -1.00 4.42
CA GLY A 39 -12.66 -1.22 5.70
C GLY A 39 -13.63 -2.40 5.60
N GLY A 40 -14.81 -2.32 6.22
CA GLY A 40 -15.88 -3.28 6.00
C GLY A 40 -15.62 -4.72 6.50
N PRO A 41 -16.60 -5.63 6.27
CA PRO A 41 -16.48 -7.01 6.71
C PRO A 41 -15.61 -7.83 5.74
N LEU A 42 -14.61 -8.54 6.28
CA LEU A 42 -13.79 -9.47 5.49
C LEU A 42 -14.54 -10.77 5.22
N LEU A 43 -14.19 -11.43 4.12
CA LEU A 43 -14.49 -12.84 3.86
C LEU A 43 -13.62 -13.74 4.78
N TRP A 44 -13.86 -13.65 6.09
CA TRP A 44 -13.08 -14.36 7.11
C TRP A 44 -13.83 -15.60 7.60
N PRO A 45 -13.25 -16.82 7.58
CA PRO A 45 -13.92 -18.02 8.07
C PRO A 45 -14.24 -17.96 9.56
N SER A 46 -15.43 -18.40 9.93
CA SER A 46 -15.87 -18.47 11.34
C SER A 46 -15.11 -19.48 12.21
N ASP A 47 -14.42 -20.44 11.60
CA ASP A 47 -13.59 -21.45 12.26
C ASP A 47 -12.11 -21.06 12.34
N GLU A 48 -11.71 -19.94 11.73
CA GLU A 48 -10.37 -19.40 11.79
C GLU A 48 -10.28 -18.27 12.84
N PRO A 49 -9.36 -18.35 13.82
CA PRO A 49 -9.16 -17.27 14.79
C PRO A 49 -8.86 -15.94 14.10
N TRP A 50 -9.49 -14.87 14.60
CA TRP A 50 -9.20 -13.53 14.09
C TRP A 50 -7.73 -13.14 14.39
N PRO A 51 -7.00 -12.54 13.43
CA PRO A 51 -5.59 -12.29 13.60
C PRO A 51 -5.33 -11.21 14.66
N GLU A 52 -4.33 -11.48 15.50
CA GLU A 52 -3.75 -10.51 16.43
C GLU A 52 -2.57 -9.80 15.77
N CYS A 53 -2.20 -8.64 16.31
CA CYS A 53 -1.08 -7.87 15.81
C CYS A 53 0.21 -8.71 15.81
N PRO A 54 0.91 -8.84 14.67
CA PRO A 54 2.16 -9.59 14.61
C PRO A 54 3.30 -8.86 15.35
N VAL A 55 3.09 -7.63 15.84
CA VAL A 55 4.16 -6.87 16.48
C VAL A 55 4.18 -7.08 17.98
N THR A 56 4.78 -8.20 18.39
CA THR A 56 5.17 -8.43 19.78
C THR A 56 6.68 -8.33 19.94
N TRP A 57 7.16 -8.19 21.19
CA TRP A 57 8.58 -8.38 21.48
C TRP A 57 8.77 -9.81 22.04
N PRO A 58 9.78 -10.57 21.57
CA PRO A 58 10.68 -10.26 20.46
C PRO A 58 9.96 -10.21 19.10
N PRO A 59 10.54 -9.54 18.07
CA PRO A 59 9.89 -9.35 16.77
C PRO A 59 9.41 -10.67 16.17
N ASP A 60 8.16 -10.69 15.71
CA ASP A 60 7.55 -11.85 15.05
C ASP A 60 8.22 -12.07 13.68
N PRO A 61 8.67 -13.29 13.37
CA PRO A 61 9.23 -13.61 12.05
C PRO A 61 8.25 -13.38 10.88
N ASP A 62 6.94 -13.39 11.16
CA ASP A 62 5.86 -13.20 10.18
C ASP A 62 5.45 -11.72 10.02
N ALA A 63 6.04 -10.80 10.80
CA ALA A 63 5.86 -9.36 10.60
C ALA A 63 6.62 -8.85 9.36
N SER A 64 6.29 -7.64 8.90
CA SER A 64 7.03 -6.97 7.84
C SER A 64 8.52 -6.86 8.17
N ASP A 65 9.38 -7.00 7.14
CA ASP A 65 10.84 -7.07 7.28
C ASP A 65 11.49 -5.82 7.86
N ASP A 66 10.85 -4.66 7.68
CA ASP A 66 11.28 -3.39 8.28
C ASP A 66 10.86 -3.37 9.76
N ALA A 67 11.52 -4.22 10.56
CA ALA A 67 11.17 -4.56 11.93
C ALA A 67 10.87 -3.34 12.82
N TRP A 68 9.78 -3.47 13.57
CA TRP A 68 9.26 -2.49 14.51
C TRP A 68 10.15 -2.37 15.74
N LYS A 69 10.48 -1.14 16.15
CA LYS A 69 11.26 -0.90 17.38
C LYS A 69 10.41 -1.01 18.65
N SER A 70 9.10 -0.87 18.50
CA SER A 70 8.10 -1.00 19.55
C SER A 70 6.76 -1.39 18.93
N GLY A 71 5.98 -2.20 19.65
CA GLY A 71 4.59 -2.49 19.30
C GLY A 71 3.78 -2.52 20.59
N HIS A 72 3.69 -3.69 21.21
CA HIS A 72 2.88 -3.90 22.39
C HIS A 72 3.69 -4.20 23.66
N ARG A 73 3.06 -3.98 24.82
CA ARG A 73 3.62 -4.34 26.12
C ARG A 73 3.71 -5.86 26.23
N LEU A 74 4.85 -6.37 26.70
CA LEU A 74 5.09 -7.80 26.91
C LEU A 74 4.09 -8.52 27.81
N ASP A 75 3.56 -7.82 28.82
CA ASP A 75 2.65 -8.39 29.82
C ASP A 75 1.18 -8.00 29.57
N GLY A 76 0.85 -7.44 28.40
CA GLY A 76 -0.50 -7.01 28.03
C GLY A 76 -1.13 -7.94 26.98
N PRO A 77 -2.46 -7.86 26.76
CA PRO A 77 -3.09 -8.53 25.64
C PRO A 77 -2.57 -7.95 24.32
N VAL A 78 -2.34 -8.80 23.32
CA VAL A 78 -2.03 -8.37 21.96
C VAL A 78 -3.33 -7.88 21.32
N PRO A 79 -3.35 -6.67 20.72
CA PRO A 79 -4.55 -6.17 20.07
C PRO A 79 -4.97 -7.06 18.91
N VAL A 80 -6.27 -7.34 18.83
CA VAL A 80 -6.89 -7.87 17.60
C VAL A 80 -6.74 -6.85 16.47
N MET A 81 -6.47 -7.32 15.27
CA MET A 81 -6.37 -6.46 14.09
C MET A 81 -7.76 -6.08 13.58
N VAL A 82 -7.87 -4.98 12.84
CA VAL A 82 -9.10 -4.54 12.19
C VAL A 82 -9.01 -4.73 10.68
N SER A 83 -10.15 -4.92 10.02
CA SER A 83 -10.23 -4.97 8.56
C SER A 83 -9.76 -3.64 7.97
N ALA A 84 -8.80 -3.69 7.05
CA ALA A 84 -8.31 -2.51 6.35
C ALA A 84 -8.73 -2.46 4.89
N ALA A 85 -8.59 -3.57 4.16
CA ALA A 85 -9.06 -3.68 2.80
C ALA A 85 -9.19 -5.15 2.39
N GLN A 86 -10.00 -5.39 1.35
CA GLN A 86 -10.12 -6.67 0.69
C GLN A 86 -10.14 -6.48 -0.81
N PHE A 87 -9.44 -7.37 -1.54
CA PHE A 87 -9.35 -7.32 -3.00
C PHE A 87 -9.60 -8.71 -3.57
N PHE A 88 -10.55 -8.82 -4.49
CA PHE A 88 -10.80 -10.01 -5.28
C PHE A 88 -10.03 -9.95 -6.60
N ARG A 89 -9.50 -11.09 -7.02
CA ARG A 89 -8.80 -11.27 -8.30
C ARG A 89 -9.68 -10.93 -9.50
N GLY A 90 -10.99 -11.14 -9.38
CA GLY A 90 -11.95 -10.79 -10.42
C GLY A 90 -12.03 -9.29 -10.71
N ASP A 91 -11.88 -8.46 -9.68
CA ASP A 91 -11.93 -7.00 -9.79
C ASP A 91 -10.55 -6.40 -10.11
N PHE A 92 -9.50 -6.98 -9.53
CA PHE A 92 -8.13 -6.47 -9.60
C PHE A 92 -7.12 -7.53 -10.04
N PRO A 93 -7.18 -8.00 -11.30
CA PRO A 93 -6.27 -9.03 -11.82
C PRO A 93 -4.79 -8.60 -11.85
N GLU A 94 -4.50 -7.30 -11.70
CA GLU A 94 -3.14 -6.73 -11.63
C GLU A 94 -2.39 -7.10 -10.34
N LEU A 95 -3.10 -7.54 -9.28
CA LEU A 95 -2.48 -8.01 -8.05
C LEU A 95 -1.86 -9.41 -8.22
N PRO A 96 -0.70 -9.69 -7.60
CA PRO A 96 0.06 -10.92 -7.83
C PRO A 96 -0.40 -12.07 -6.90
N PHE A 97 -1.69 -12.40 -6.87
CA PHE A 97 -2.24 -13.45 -6.00
C PHE A 97 -1.51 -14.81 -6.18
N PRO A 98 -1.07 -15.46 -5.06
CA PRO A 98 -0.51 -16.81 -5.08
C PRO A 98 -1.39 -17.85 -5.77
N GLU A 99 -0.77 -18.95 -6.22
CA GLU A 99 -1.50 -20.09 -6.77
C GLU A 99 -2.56 -20.59 -5.77
N GLY A 100 -3.76 -20.86 -6.28
CA GLY A 100 -4.88 -21.33 -5.45
C GLY A 100 -5.57 -20.26 -4.60
N THR A 101 -5.22 -18.99 -4.73
CA THR A 101 -5.89 -17.88 -4.00
C THR A 101 -6.51 -16.88 -4.97
N ASP A 102 -7.56 -16.20 -4.54
CA ASP A 102 -8.27 -15.18 -5.31
C ASP A 102 -8.73 -13.99 -4.47
N VAL A 103 -8.43 -13.99 -3.16
CA VAL A 103 -8.67 -12.86 -2.25
C VAL A 103 -7.39 -12.46 -1.54
N LEU A 104 -7.12 -11.15 -1.52
CA LEU A 104 -6.13 -10.51 -0.65
C LEU A 104 -6.88 -9.74 0.42
N GLN A 105 -6.57 -10.03 1.67
CA GLN A 105 -7.09 -9.32 2.84
C GLN A 105 -5.94 -8.59 3.51
N ILE A 106 -6.15 -7.30 3.78
CA ILE A 106 -5.21 -6.45 4.52
C ILE A 106 -5.84 -6.12 5.85
N LEU A 107 -5.09 -6.35 6.93
CA LEU A 107 -5.51 -5.99 8.27
C LEU A 107 -4.52 -5.02 8.90
N PHE A 108 -5.04 -4.11 9.73
CA PHE A 108 -4.24 -3.17 10.50
C PHE A 108 -4.30 -3.48 11.98
N CYS A 109 -3.18 -3.32 12.68
CA CYS A 109 -3.28 -3.07 14.11
C CYS A 109 -3.78 -1.63 14.31
N PRO A 110 -4.88 -1.41 15.03
CA PRO A 110 -5.46 -0.09 15.21
C PRO A 110 -4.70 0.76 16.25
N MET A 111 -3.42 0.45 16.51
CA MET A 111 -2.54 1.17 17.42
C MET A 111 -1.36 1.74 16.63
N GLU A 112 -0.78 2.83 17.10
CA GLU A 112 0.39 3.42 16.46
C GLU A 112 1.65 2.58 16.70
N HIS A 113 2.38 2.32 15.61
CA HIS A 113 3.66 1.64 15.62
C HIS A 113 4.71 2.56 15.00
N ASP A 114 5.89 2.59 15.62
CA ASP A 114 6.98 3.49 15.23
C ASP A 114 8.22 2.69 14.82
N SER A 115 8.76 3.05 13.66
CA SER A 115 10.03 2.62 13.12
C SER A 115 10.66 3.79 12.35
N PRO A 116 11.97 3.77 12.05
CA PRO A 116 12.63 4.84 11.30
C PRO A 116 12.01 5.16 9.94
N ARG A 117 11.25 4.23 9.35
CA ARG A 117 10.66 4.34 8.00
C ARG A 117 9.13 4.23 8.00
N HIS A 118 8.50 4.14 9.18
CA HIS A 118 7.05 3.94 9.32
C HIS A 118 6.56 4.48 10.65
N GLN A 119 5.56 5.37 10.59
CA GLN A 119 4.79 5.82 11.75
C GLN A 119 3.29 5.64 11.45
N GLY A 120 2.69 4.57 11.96
CA GLY A 120 1.31 4.18 11.62
C GLY A 120 0.97 2.74 12.01
N PRO A 121 0.01 2.06 11.36
CA PRO A 121 -0.43 0.74 11.79
C PRO A 121 0.59 -0.33 11.41
N ALA A 122 0.70 -1.38 12.22
CA ALA A 122 1.26 -2.64 11.75
C ALA A 122 0.29 -3.29 10.74
N VAL A 123 0.84 -3.93 9.70
CA VAL A 123 0.06 -4.48 8.59
C VAL A 123 0.22 -6.00 8.54
N ARG A 124 -0.86 -6.70 8.23
CA ARG A 124 -0.85 -8.13 7.90
C ARG A 124 -1.53 -8.33 6.55
N LEU A 125 -0.90 -9.14 5.71
CA LEU A 125 -1.45 -9.60 4.44
C LEU A 125 -1.90 -11.05 4.60
N VAL A 126 -3.11 -11.37 4.14
CA VAL A 126 -3.65 -12.73 4.11
C VAL A 126 -4.16 -13.02 2.71
N TRP A 127 -3.62 -14.07 2.09
CA TRP A 127 -4.06 -14.58 0.79
C TRP A 127 -4.99 -15.76 1.00
N ARG A 128 -6.13 -15.78 0.32
CA ARG A 128 -7.19 -16.76 0.58
C ARG A 128 -7.86 -17.24 -0.71
N ASP A 129 -8.32 -18.49 -0.69
CA ASP A 129 -9.30 -19.03 -1.63
C ASP A 129 -10.71 -18.71 -1.12
N SER A 130 -11.45 -17.87 -1.84
CA SER A 130 -12.83 -17.50 -1.51
C SER A 130 -13.76 -18.71 -1.48
N GLY A 131 -13.49 -19.75 -2.27
CA GLY A 131 -14.33 -20.94 -2.40
C GLY A 131 -14.33 -21.83 -1.14
N GLU A 132 -13.32 -21.71 -0.29
CA GLU A 132 -13.18 -22.47 0.96
C GLU A 132 -13.93 -21.80 2.14
N VAL A 133 -14.46 -20.58 1.96
CA VAL A 133 -15.16 -19.85 3.02
C VAL A 133 -16.67 -20.12 2.97
N GLU A 134 -17.13 -21.07 3.78
CA GLU A 134 -18.57 -21.40 3.86
C GLU A 134 -19.35 -20.48 4.82
N HIS A 135 -18.74 -20.13 5.95
CA HIS A 135 -19.35 -19.37 7.02
C HIS A 135 -18.45 -18.21 7.43
N ILE A 136 -18.99 -16.99 7.35
CA ILE A 136 -18.25 -15.76 7.60
C ILE A 136 -18.35 -15.39 9.08
N ALA A 137 -17.22 -15.05 9.69
CA ALA A 137 -17.13 -14.56 11.06
C ALA A 137 -17.67 -13.13 11.18
N ASP A 138 -18.33 -12.83 12.31
CA ASP A 138 -18.47 -11.45 12.74
C ASP A 138 -17.10 -10.96 13.24
N PRO A 139 -16.60 -9.79 12.77
CA PRO A 139 -15.33 -9.27 13.25
C PRO A 139 -15.42 -8.96 14.75
N PRO A 140 -14.35 -9.20 15.54
CA PRO A 140 -14.33 -8.78 16.92
C PRO A 140 -14.43 -7.25 17.00
N PRO A 141 -14.97 -6.69 18.11
CA PRO A 141 -14.95 -5.26 18.32
C PRO A 141 -13.50 -4.75 18.36
N ALA A 142 -13.29 -3.53 17.87
CA ALA A 142 -11.99 -2.88 17.99
C ALA A 142 -11.58 -2.76 19.47
N PRO A 143 -10.28 -2.85 19.80
CA PRO A 143 -9.76 -2.60 21.13
C PRO A 143 -10.19 -1.23 21.67
N GLU A 144 -10.35 -1.10 22.99
CA GLU A 144 -10.78 0.16 23.62
C GLU A 144 -9.75 1.29 23.41
N GLU A 145 -8.47 0.94 23.34
CA GLU A 145 -7.36 1.87 23.14
C GLU A 145 -7.07 2.18 21.65
N ALA A 146 -7.88 1.67 20.72
CA ALA A 146 -7.70 1.90 19.29
C ALA A 146 -7.60 3.40 18.95
N ASP A 147 -6.63 3.75 18.12
CA ASP A 147 -6.55 5.07 17.51
C ASP A 147 -7.62 5.18 16.43
N ALA A 148 -8.57 6.09 16.61
CA ALA A 148 -9.64 6.35 15.66
C ALA A 148 -9.14 6.72 14.25
N ALA A 149 -7.94 7.29 14.13
CA ALA A 149 -7.34 7.61 12.83
C ALA A 149 -6.92 6.35 12.04
N LEU A 150 -6.63 5.25 12.74
CA LEU A 150 -6.20 3.97 12.18
C LEU A 150 -7.36 2.98 12.02
N LEU A 151 -8.59 3.38 12.36
CA LEU A 151 -9.80 2.60 12.13
C LEU A 151 -10.36 2.90 10.73
N PRO A 152 -10.34 1.93 9.80
CA PRO A 152 -10.81 2.13 8.44
C PRO A 152 -12.33 2.30 8.39
N VAL A 153 -12.79 3.37 7.77
CA VAL A 153 -14.21 3.64 7.47
C VAL A 153 -14.60 2.82 6.24
N PRO A 154 -15.69 2.04 6.27
CA PRO A 154 -16.10 1.25 5.12
C PRO A 154 -16.36 2.11 3.88
N CYS A 155 -15.74 1.75 2.76
CA CYS A 155 -15.91 2.38 1.45
C CYS A 155 -15.87 1.33 0.34
N VAL A 156 -16.53 1.62 -0.78
CA VAL A 156 -16.42 0.84 -2.02
C VAL A 156 -15.34 1.45 -2.93
N PHE A 157 -14.81 0.69 -3.88
CA PHE A 157 -13.85 1.20 -4.85
C PHE A 157 -14.53 1.64 -6.16
N GLU A 158 -14.09 2.76 -6.72
CA GLU A 158 -14.46 3.22 -8.06
C GLU A 158 -13.24 3.26 -8.99
N PRO A 159 -12.71 2.09 -9.39
CA PRO A 159 -11.36 2.02 -9.93
C PRO A 159 -11.23 2.65 -11.32
N CYS A 160 -10.08 3.26 -11.57
CA CYS A 160 -9.71 3.75 -12.90
C CYS A 160 -8.22 3.53 -13.20
N SER A 161 -7.90 3.36 -14.48
CA SER A 161 -6.53 3.16 -14.95
C SER A 161 -5.84 4.50 -15.16
N ILE A 162 -4.59 4.62 -14.67
CA ILE A 162 -3.77 5.83 -14.79
C ILE A 162 -2.38 5.44 -15.26
N ASP A 163 -1.88 6.12 -16.29
CA ASP A 163 -0.50 5.97 -16.73
C ASP A 163 0.42 6.91 -15.94
N GLU A 164 1.37 6.32 -15.23
CA GLU A 164 2.30 7.02 -14.38
C GLU A 164 3.71 7.03 -14.98
N LEU A 165 4.41 8.14 -14.77
CA LEU A 165 5.84 8.27 -15.04
C LEU A 165 6.63 8.26 -13.74
N PRO A 166 7.86 7.73 -13.73
CA PRO A 166 8.68 7.68 -12.53
C PRO A 166 9.06 9.07 -12.04
N ARG A 167 9.34 9.17 -10.74
CA ARG A 167 10.13 10.25 -10.16
C ARG A 167 11.55 10.20 -10.71
N LEU A 168 12.28 11.31 -10.68
CA LEU A 168 13.69 11.36 -11.10
C LEU A 168 14.57 10.35 -10.33
N CYS A 169 14.28 10.13 -9.04
CA CYS A 169 14.95 9.15 -8.21
C CYS A 169 14.69 7.68 -8.61
N ASP A 170 13.65 7.44 -9.42
CA ASP A 170 13.30 6.11 -9.92
C ASP A 170 13.95 5.76 -11.26
N PHE A 171 14.65 6.71 -11.87
CA PHE A 171 15.28 6.50 -13.17
C PHE A 171 16.41 5.48 -13.09
N PRO A 172 16.52 4.57 -14.08
CA PRO A 172 17.67 3.67 -14.18
C PRO A 172 19.00 4.43 -14.24
N PRO A 173 20.10 3.92 -13.66
CA PRO A 173 21.39 4.59 -13.63
C PRO A 173 21.89 5.00 -15.02
N GLU A 174 21.67 4.18 -16.04
CA GLU A 174 22.02 4.46 -17.44
C GLU A 174 21.27 5.67 -18.01
N THR A 175 19.98 5.79 -17.71
CA THR A 175 19.16 6.93 -18.13
C THR A 175 19.60 8.20 -17.41
N ARG A 176 19.93 8.09 -16.11
CA ARG A 176 20.47 9.21 -15.33
C ARG A 176 21.79 9.72 -15.89
N ALA A 177 22.71 8.81 -16.21
CA ALA A 177 23.99 9.14 -16.82
C ALA A 177 23.82 9.79 -18.20
N ALA A 178 22.92 9.29 -19.04
CA ALA A 178 22.64 9.84 -20.36
C ALA A 178 22.08 11.27 -20.32
N LEU A 179 21.33 11.60 -19.26
CA LEU A 179 20.77 12.93 -19.03
C LEU A 179 21.70 13.88 -18.26
N GLY A 180 22.85 13.39 -17.79
CA GLY A 180 23.75 14.18 -16.95
C GLY A 180 23.16 14.53 -15.58
N ILE A 181 22.20 13.74 -15.08
CA ILE A 181 21.57 13.97 -13.77
C ILE A 181 22.63 13.73 -12.69
N PRO A 182 22.92 14.70 -11.81
CA PRO A 182 23.91 14.55 -10.76
C PRO A 182 23.60 13.37 -9.82
N GLU A 183 24.66 12.75 -9.28
CA GLU A 183 24.53 11.78 -8.20
C GLU A 183 23.89 12.47 -6.98
N GLY A 184 22.85 11.85 -6.40
CA GLY A 184 22.09 12.43 -5.29
C GLY A 184 20.98 13.42 -5.68
N ALA A 185 20.83 13.78 -6.97
CA ALA A 185 19.68 14.57 -7.42
C ALA A 185 18.40 13.71 -7.37
N GLY A 186 17.49 14.05 -6.46
CA GLY A 186 16.21 13.34 -6.25
C GLY A 186 14.97 14.20 -6.53
N ASP A 187 15.11 15.53 -6.52
CA ASP A 187 14.00 16.46 -6.75
C ASP A 187 13.60 16.47 -8.24
N ASP A 188 12.31 16.42 -8.49
CA ASP A 188 11.79 16.53 -9.85
C ASP A 188 11.85 17.98 -10.34
N PRO A 189 12.14 18.21 -11.64
CA PRO A 189 12.07 19.53 -12.23
C PRO A 189 10.65 20.13 -12.18
N GLU A 190 10.56 21.46 -12.24
CA GLU A 190 9.28 22.16 -12.38
C GLU A 190 8.51 21.67 -13.62
N GLY A 191 7.22 21.34 -13.42
CA GLY A 191 6.35 20.83 -14.49
C GLY A 191 6.52 19.34 -14.81
N TRP A 192 7.28 18.59 -14.01
CA TRP A 192 7.25 17.13 -14.03
C TRP A 192 5.85 16.61 -13.65
N PRO A 193 5.37 15.51 -14.24
CA PRO A 193 4.10 14.91 -13.84
C PRO A 193 4.12 14.57 -12.35
N GLU A 194 3.14 15.08 -11.62
CA GLU A 194 2.97 14.76 -10.21
C GLU A 194 2.53 13.30 -10.06
N LEU A 195 3.32 12.52 -9.33
CA LEU A 195 2.85 11.27 -8.74
C LEU A 195 2.03 11.64 -7.50
N GLY A 196 0.72 11.82 -7.70
CA GLY A 196 -0.19 12.30 -6.66
C GLY A 196 -0.33 11.35 -5.47
N GLN A 197 -0.85 11.89 -4.37
CA GLN A 197 -1.29 11.10 -3.21
C GLN A 197 -2.69 10.54 -3.51
N TYR A 198 -2.75 9.27 -3.88
CA TYR A 198 -4.01 8.55 -4.08
C TYR A 198 -3.78 7.06 -3.87
N SER A 199 -4.85 6.37 -3.50
CA SER A 199 -4.83 4.94 -3.24
C SER A 199 -4.79 4.18 -4.57
N LYS A 200 -3.87 3.23 -4.72
CA LYS A 200 -3.64 2.55 -5.99
C LYS A 200 -3.02 1.16 -5.84
N ILE A 201 -3.16 0.39 -6.91
CA ILE A 201 -2.43 -0.86 -7.17
C ILE A 201 -1.37 -0.61 -8.22
N GLY A 202 -0.16 -1.10 -7.96
CA GLY A 202 0.98 -1.00 -8.88
C GLY A 202 1.48 0.43 -9.10
N GLY A 203 1.91 0.71 -10.33
CA GLY A 203 2.45 2.02 -10.72
C GLY A 203 3.87 2.31 -10.21
N TRP A 204 4.12 3.59 -9.98
CA TRP A 204 5.34 4.14 -9.36
C TRP A 204 5.08 4.58 -7.91
N THR A 205 6.12 4.68 -7.09
CA THR A 205 5.98 5.11 -5.70
C THR A 205 6.16 6.61 -5.60
N ALA A 206 5.23 7.29 -4.92
CA ALA A 206 5.33 8.71 -4.64
C ALA A 206 6.23 8.92 -3.42
N TRP A 207 7.55 8.89 -3.61
CA TRP A 207 8.51 9.13 -2.53
C TRP A 207 8.46 10.60 -2.07
N SER A 208 8.23 10.85 -0.78
CA SER A 208 8.20 12.21 -0.20
C SER A 208 9.05 12.38 1.05
N ALA A 209 9.15 11.34 1.88
CA ALA A 209 9.81 11.41 3.18
C ALA A 209 10.75 10.22 3.47
N THR A 210 10.49 9.05 2.89
CA THR A 210 11.26 7.83 3.12
C THR A 210 12.27 7.57 1.99
N GLU A 211 13.46 7.09 2.36
CA GLU A 211 14.51 6.74 1.40
C GLU A 211 14.21 5.42 0.71
N ARG A 212 14.39 5.36 -0.62
CA ARG A 212 14.28 4.12 -1.44
C ARG A 212 15.27 3.00 -1.06
N ALA A 213 16.24 3.27 -0.18
CA ALA A 213 17.20 2.27 0.31
C ALA A 213 16.53 1.09 1.04
N ASP A 214 17.22 -0.04 1.15
CA ASP A 214 16.81 -1.23 1.91
C ASP A 214 15.46 -1.85 1.46
N LEU A 215 15.21 -1.95 0.15
CA LEU A 215 14.03 -2.62 -0.42
C LEU A 215 14.34 -4.02 -0.96
N ASP A 216 15.40 -4.67 -0.51
CA ASP A 216 15.71 -6.04 -0.93
C ASP A 216 14.85 -7.05 -0.14
N CYS A 217 14.36 -8.07 -0.84
CA CYS A 217 13.70 -9.23 -0.24
C CYS A 217 14.72 -10.06 0.55
N ARG A 218 14.45 -10.37 1.83
CA ARG A 218 15.38 -11.16 2.66
C ARG A 218 15.60 -12.59 2.16
N GLU A 219 14.63 -13.17 1.45
CA GLU A 219 14.67 -14.57 0.99
C GLU A 219 15.45 -14.74 -0.32
N CYS A 220 15.22 -13.87 -1.31
CA CYS A 220 15.76 -14.05 -2.66
C CYS A 220 16.64 -12.89 -3.16
N GLY A 221 16.71 -11.78 -2.42
CA GLY A 221 17.48 -10.59 -2.79
C GLY A 221 16.90 -9.77 -3.94
N ALA A 222 15.70 -10.08 -4.43
CA ALA A 222 15.01 -9.24 -5.41
C ALA A 222 14.57 -7.92 -4.79
N GLU A 223 14.66 -6.82 -5.54
CA GLU A 223 14.11 -5.52 -5.13
C GLU A 223 12.57 -5.62 -5.06
N LEU A 224 12.02 -5.39 -3.87
CA LEU A 224 10.58 -5.34 -3.63
C LEU A 224 9.95 -4.19 -4.41
N ARG A 225 8.67 -4.36 -4.79
CA ARG A 225 7.91 -3.38 -5.57
C ARG A 225 6.65 -2.98 -4.83
N GLN A 226 6.30 -1.70 -4.87
CA GLN A 226 5.00 -1.24 -4.38
C GLN A 226 3.91 -1.99 -5.12
N THR A 227 3.13 -2.73 -4.35
CA THR A 227 2.00 -3.50 -4.85
C THR A 227 0.72 -2.73 -4.59
N ILE A 228 0.60 -2.13 -3.42
CA ILE A 228 -0.54 -1.31 -2.99
C ILE A 228 0.00 -0.06 -2.31
N ALA A 229 -0.64 1.07 -2.59
CA ALA A 229 -0.49 2.30 -1.85
C ALA A 229 -1.87 2.76 -1.36
N LEU A 230 -1.96 3.13 -0.10
CA LEU A 230 -3.18 3.56 0.58
C LEU A 230 -2.96 4.99 1.06
N ALA A 231 -3.58 5.96 0.39
CA ALA A 231 -3.37 7.38 0.68
C ALA A 231 -4.37 7.89 1.72
N THR A 232 -3.92 8.77 2.61
CA THR A 232 -4.84 9.42 3.56
C THR A 232 -5.88 10.27 2.83
N GLU A 233 -5.45 11.01 1.81
CA GLU A 233 -6.30 11.89 1.00
C GLU A 233 -6.25 11.45 -0.47
N GLU A 234 -7.35 11.65 -1.18
CA GLU A 234 -7.39 11.49 -2.63
C GLU A 234 -7.22 12.86 -3.30
N HIS A 235 -6.48 12.90 -4.40
CA HIS A 235 -6.28 14.11 -5.21
C HIS A 235 -6.71 13.87 -6.66
N GLU A 236 -7.08 14.96 -7.37
CA GLU A 236 -7.37 14.87 -8.80
C GLU A 236 -6.09 14.50 -9.57
N VAL A 237 -6.14 13.36 -10.28
CA VAL A 237 -4.97 12.82 -10.97
C VAL A 237 -5.28 12.47 -12.42
N GLY A 238 -5.53 13.50 -13.24
CA GLY A 238 -5.53 13.42 -14.71
C GLY A 238 -6.50 12.42 -15.36
N CYS A 239 -7.27 11.65 -14.57
CA CYS A 239 -8.20 10.62 -15.01
C CYS A 239 -9.62 11.17 -15.25
N GLY A 240 -9.87 12.42 -14.87
CA GLY A 240 -11.17 13.09 -15.02
C GLY A 240 -12.23 12.66 -14.01
N CYS A 241 -11.87 11.85 -13.01
CA CYS A 241 -12.73 11.52 -11.89
C CYS A 241 -12.81 12.70 -10.92
N GLU A 242 -14.02 13.04 -10.46
CA GLU A 242 -14.23 14.06 -9.43
C GLU A 242 -13.69 13.56 -8.09
N VAL A 243 -13.08 14.47 -7.31
CA VAL A 243 -12.52 14.16 -5.99
C VAL A 243 -13.00 15.19 -4.99
N THR A 244 -13.43 14.74 -3.82
CA THR A 244 -13.71 15.63 -2.68
C THR A 244 -12.41 15.95 -1.98
N GLU A 245 -11.74 17.03 -2.38
CA GLU A 245 -10.44 17.41 -1.83
C GLU A 245 -10.50 17.71 -0.32
N GLY A 246 -9.47 17.27 0.40
CA GLY A 246 -9.25 17.63 1.81
C GLY A 246 -10.03 16.81 2.84
N GLU A 247 -10.76 15.79 2.42
CA GLU A 247 -11.36 14.79 3.30
C GLU A 247 -10.59 13.46 3.22
N PRO A 248 -10.43 12.73 4.34
CA PRO A 248 -9.73 11.45 4.30
C PRO A 248 -10.49 10.39 3.51
N ALA A 249 -9.76 9.55 2.78
CA ALA A 249 -10.28 8.50 1.88
C ALA A 249 -10.89 7.28 2.61
N GLY A 250 -11.02 7.34 3.94
CA GLY A 250 -11.49 6.26 4.79
C GLY A 250 -10.58 5.96 5.99
N TRP A 251 -9.38 6.53 6.05
CA TRP A 251 -8.45 6.47 7.20
C TRP A 251 -7.61 7.73 7.26
N SER A 252 -6.83 7.90 8.32
CA SER A 252 -5.83 8.95 8.38
C SER A 252 -4.50 8.43 8.92
N PHE A 253 -3.49 8.43 8.07
CA PHE A 253 -2.11 8.22 8.51
C PHE A 253 -1.50 9.57 8.93
N HIS A 254 -0.59 9.54 9.90
CA HIS A 254 0.05 10.76 10.41
C HIS A 254 0.66 11.59 9.26
N ARG A 255 0.49 12.92 9.29
CA ARG A 255 0.90 13.88 8.23
C ARG A 255 0.26 13.70 6.84
N ARG A 256 -0.91 13.07 6.74
CA ARG A 256 -1.58 12.78 5.44
C ARG A 256 -0.75 11.85 4.56
N GLY A 257 0.00 10.94 5.18
CA GLY A 257 0.92 10.07 4.47
C GLY A 257 0.24 9.02 3.59
N VAL A 258 1.04 8.37 2.76
CA VAL A 258 0.65 7.22 1.93
C VAL A 258 1.31 5.97 2.48
N LEU A 259 0.51 5.00 2.91
CA LEU A 259 1.00 3.68 3.33
C LEU A 259 1.26 2.83 2.09
N ASN A 260 2.52 2.47 1.87
CA ASN A 260 2.99 1.68 0.75
C ASN A 260 3.35 0.27 1.21
N VAL A 261 2.75 -0.74 0.58
CA VAL A 261 3.07 -2.15 0.78
C VAL A 261 3.95 -2.63 -0.37
N PHE A 262 5.18 -3.07 -0.05
CA PHE A 262 6.16 -3.56 -1.00
C PHE A 262 6.27 -5.07 -0.91
N THR A 263 5.94 -5.79 -1.99
CA THR A 263 6.04 -7.25 -2.04
C THR A 263 7.13 -7.70 -3.01
N CYS A 264 7.55 -8.95 -2.87
CA CYS A 264 8.60 -9.53 -3.69
C CYS A 264 8.02 -9.93 -5.07
N PRO A 265 8.60 -9.45 -6.18
CA PRO A 265 8.09 -9.77 -7.51
C PRO A 265 8.37 -11.23 -7.94
N ALA A 266 9.27 -11.93 -7.26
CA ALA A 266 9.56 -13.34 -7.53
C ALA A 266 8.55 -14.28 -6.87
N ASP A 267 8.04 -13.91 -5.69
CA ASP A 267 7.06 -14.66 -4.93
C ASP A 267 6.42 -13.72 -3.90
N VAL A 268 5.13 -13.45 -4.02
CA VAL A 268 4.43 -12.50 -3.14
C VAL A 268 4.27 -13.02 -1.70
N THR A 269 4.48 -14.32 -1.48
CA THR A 269 4.46 -14.93 -0.14
C THR A 269 5.76 -14.73 0.60
N HIS A 270 6.81 -14.28 -0.08
CA HIS A 270 8.02 -13.82 0.59
C HIS A 270 7.70 -12.60 1.47
N PRO A 271 8.56 -12.35 2.48
CA PRO A 271 8.41 -11.22 3.38
C PRO A 271 8.30 -9.88 2.64
N PHE A 272 7.37 -9.07 3.11
CA PHE A 272 7.04 -7.75 2.56
C PHE A 272 7.54 -6.62 3.47
N LYS A 273 7.59 -5.41 2.92
CA LYS A 273 7.95 -4.19 3.66
C LYS A 273 6.82 -3.16 3.59
N VAL A 274 6.73 -2.31 4.61
CA VAL A 274 5.74 -1.23 4.69
C VAL A 274 6.43 0.08 4.97
N ARG A 275 5.99 1.14 4.30
CA ARG A 275 6.49 2.52 4.51
C ARG A 275 5.34 3.50 4.50
N ILE A 276 5.44 4.56 5.29
CA ILE A 276 4.51 5.69 5.23
C ILE A 276 5.30 6.93 4.84
N ASP A 277 4.92 7.51 3.71
CA ASP A 277 5.56 8.65 3.04
C ASP A 277 4.71 9.92 3.07
#